data_AF-A9ILV4-F1
#
_entry.id   AF-A9ILV4-F1
#
_cell.length_a   1.000
_cell.length_b   1.000
_cell.length_c   1.000
_cell.angle_alpha   90.00
_cell.angle_beta   90.00
_cell.angle_gamma   90.00
#
_symmetry.space_group_name_H-M   'P 1'
#
loop_
_entity.id
_entity.type
_entity.pdbx_description
1 polymer ?
#
loop_
_entity_poly.entity_id
_entity_poly.type
_entity_poly.pdbx_seq_one_letter_code
_entity_poly.pdbx_strand_id
1 'polypeptide(L)'
;MQLGYSETIADTARVLSRFVDIVILRTTKHQRMLELAQYAQIPVINALTDDTHPCQILADILTYEEHRGPITGKILAWLGDGNNVLHSLIEAAALFGFHLHVATPKGSEPQEQFLHWARERGAYLTLTHKSSKSSSRC
;
A
#
# COMPACT_ATOMS: atom_id res chain seq x y z
N MET A 1 4.93 -17.68 13.43
CA MET A 1 4.85 -17.01 14.73
C MET A 1 3.51 -16.30 14.82
N GLN A 2 2.70 -16.54 15.86
CA GLN A 2 1.40 -15.88 16.04
C GLN A 2 1.56 -14.76 17.07
N LEU A 3 1.67 -13.51 16.59
CA LEU A 3 1.86 -12.33 17.44
C LEU A 3 0.70 -12.17 18.44
N GLY A 4 1.03 -12.04 19.73
CA GLY A 4 0.04 -11.79 20.79
C GLY A 4 -0.72 -13.02 21.30
N TYR A 5 -0.33 -14.23 20.93
CA TYR A 5 -1.01 -15.46 21.38
C TYR A 5 -0.37 -16.08 22.62
N SER A 6 0.93 -16.36 22.59
CA SER A 6 1.68 -16.97 23.70
C SER A 6 2.36 -15.95 24.61
N GLU A 7 2.64 -14.76 24.07
CA GLU A 7 3.31 -13.64 24.73
C GLU A 7 2.73 -12.32 24.20
N THR A 8 2.95 -11.22 24.93
CA THR A 8 2.54 -9.89 24.45
C THR A 8 3.33 -9.48 23.20
N ILE A 9 2.74 -8.66 22.34
CA ILE A 9 3.43 -8.15 21.14
C ILE A 9 4.66 -7.31 21.54
N ALA A 10 4.57 -6.58 22.67
CA ALA A 10 5.67 -5.81 23.22
C ALA A 10 6.87 -6.68 23.62
N ASP A 11 6.63 -7.80 24.31
CA ASP A 11 7.70 -8.71 24.74
C ASP A 11 8.34 -9.40 23.53
N THR A 12 7.52 -9.89 22.60
CA THR A 12 8.00 -10.43 21.32
C THR A 12 8.87 -9.41 20.56
N ALA A 13 8.45 -8.16 20.48
CA ALA A 13 9.19 -7.10 19.80
C ALA A 13 10.57 -6.87 20.44
N ARG A 14 10.63 -6.77 21.77
CA ARG A 14 11.88 -6.55 22.51
C ARG A 14 12.85 -7.71 22.36
N VAL A 15 12.34 -8.95 22.45
CA VAL A 15 13.14 -10.16 22.30
C VAL A 15 13.68 -10.29 20.88
N LEU A 16 12.83 -10.14 19.86
CA LEU A 16 13.25 -10.18 18.46
C LEU A 16 14.31 -9.11 18.14
N SER A 17 14.16 -7.90 18.69
CA SER A 17 15.13 -6.81 18.50
C SER A 17 16.54 -7.11 19.00
N ARG A 18 16.73 -8.17 19.80
CA ARG A 18 18.05 -8.61 20.28
C ARG A 18 18.66 -9.72 19.43
N PHE A 19 17.88 -10.31 18.53
CA PHE A 19 18.31 -11.44 17.70
C PHE A 19 18.49 -11.08 16.22
N VAL A 20 17.79 -10.05 15.73
CA VAL A 20 17.82 -9.67 14.32
C VAL A 20 17.97 -8.16 14.17
N ASP A 21 18.45 -7.73 13.00
CA ASP A 21 18.65 -6.31 12.68
C ASP A 21 17.44 -5.65 12.00
N ILE A 22 16.58 -6.44 11.36
CA ILE A 22 15.38 -5.99 10.64
C ILE A 22 14.28 -7.05 10.76
N VAL A 23 13.03 -6.62 10.87
CA VAL A 23 11.86 -7.50 10.79
C VAL A 23 11.00 -7.14 9.58
N ILE A 24 10.76 -8.11 8.71
CA ILE A 24 9.77 -8.02 7.63
C ILE A 24 8.52 -8.78 8.09
N LEU A 25 7.39 -8.08 8.21
CA LEU A 25 6.17 -8.64 8.76
C LEU A 25 5.05 -8.74 7.71
N ARG A 26 4.48 -9.94 7.58
CA ARG A 26 3.19 -10.17 6.95
C ARG A 26 2.15 -10.39 8.05
N THR A 27 1.09 -9.60 8.07
CA THR A 27 0.00 -9.72 9.05
C THR A 27 -1.34 -9.39 8.41
N THR A 28 -2.45 -9.68 9.08
CA THR A 28 -3.79 -9.27 8.62
C THR A 28 -4.08 -7.84 9.05
N LYS A 29 -4.25 -7.66 10.37
CA LYS A 29 -4.54 -6.36 10.99
C LYS A 29 -3.30 -5.47 11.06
N HIS A 30 -3.40 -4.28 10.46
CA HIS A 30 -2.35 -3.27 10.48
C HIS A 30 -1.94 -2.83 11.90
N GLN A 31 -2.90 -2.76 12.83
CA GLN A 31 -2.64 -2.36 14.23
C GLN A 31 -1.58 -3.25 14.93
N ARG A 32 -1.54 -4.55 14.64
CA ARG A 32 -0.54 -5.45 15.23
C ARG A 32 0.87 -5.12 14.77
N MET A 33 1.02 -4.69 13.52
CA MET A 33 2.30 -4.23 12.99
C MET A 33 2.72 -2.93 13.65
N LEU A 34 1.79 -1.98 13.82
CA LEU A 34 2.08 -0.72 14.51
C LEU A 34 2.50 -0.95 15.97
N GLU A 35 1.82 -1.84 16.68
CA GLU A 35 2.20 -2.22 18.04
C GLU A 35 3.59 -2.87 18.09
N LEU A 36 3.89 -3.80 17.16
CA LEU A 36 5.23 -4.39 17.06
C LEU A 36 6.29 -3.31 16.81
N ALA A 37 6.05 -2.41 15.86
CA ALA A 37 6.96 -1.33 15.50
C ALA A 37 7.16 -0.33 16.65
N GLN A 38 6.13 -0.08 17.47
CA GLN A 38 6.22 0.80 18.63
C GLN A 38 7.22 0.29 19.68
N TYR A 39 7.32 -1.03 19.86
CA TYR A 39 8.19 -1.64 20.87
C TYR A 39 9.50 -2.21 20.32
N ALA A 40 9.62 -2.37 19.00
CA ALA A 40 10.85 -2.81 18.36
C ALA A 40 11.94 -1.72 18.42
N GLN A 41 13.19 -2.13 18.64
CA GLN A 41 14.36 -1.25 18.57
C GLN A 41 15.04 -1.28 17.19
N ILE A 42 14.42 -1.99 16.23
CA ILE A 42 14.90 -2.23 14.87
C ILE A 42 13.82 -1.88 13.86
N PRO A 43 14.17 -1.64 12.58
CA PRO A 43 13.19 -1.38 11.53
C PRO A 43 12.19 -2.54 11.37
N VAL A 44 10.90 -2.16 11.28
CA VAL A 44 9.80 -3.08 10.95
C VAL A 44 9.24 -2.68 9.59
N ILE A 45 9.31 -3.61 8.63
CA ILE A 45 8.86 -3.41 7.25
C ILE A 45 7.52 -4.13 7.05
N ASN A 46 6.54 -3.40 6.50
CA ASN A 46 5.27 -3.97 6.06
C ASN A 46 5.47 -4.79 4.79
N ALA A 47 5.51 -6.12 4.90
CA ALA A 47 5.51 -6.99 3.74
C ALA A 47 4.15 -6.90 3.04
N LEU A 48 3.06 -7.12 3.79
CA LEU A 48 1.68 -6.80 3.41
C LEU A 48 0.77 -6.85 4.64
N THR A 49 -0.30 -6.06 4.59
CA THR A 49 -1.51 -6.19 5.41
C THR A 49 -2.74 -6.41 4.54
N ASP A 50 -3.89 -6.68 5.16
CA ASP A 50 -5.17 -6.69 4.43
C ASP A 50 -5.51 -5.32 3.84
N ASP A 51 -4.89 -4.26 4.38
CA ASP A 51 -5.14 -2.86 3.99
C ASP A 51 -4.13 -2.30 2.99
N THR A 52 -2.84 -2.63 3.08
CA THR A 52 -1.77 -2.03 2.24
C THR A 52 -0.66 -3.03 1.89
N HIS A 53 -0.03 -2.86 0.73
CA HIS A 53 1.11 -3.65 0.27
C HIS A 53 2.20 -2.75 -0.36
N PRO A 54 2.92 -1.94 0.44
CA PRO A 54 3.85 -0.93 -0.07
C PRO A 54 5.02 -1.54 -0.85
N CYS A 55 5.53 -2.70 -0.42
CA CYS A 55 6.63 -3.37 -1.10
C CYS A 55 6.30 -3.76 -2.56
N GLN A 56 5.05 -4.17 -2.84
CA GLN A 56 4.63 -4.49 -4.19
C GLN A 56 4.64 -3.23 -5.07
N ILE A 57 4.10 -2.13 -4.58
CA ILE A 57 4.00 -0.89 -5.36
C ILE A 57 5.37 -0.28 -5.64
N LEU A 58 6.32 -0.38 -4.70
CA LEU A 58 7.70 0.01 -4.96
C LEU A 58 8.31 -0.81 -6.11
N ALA A 59 8.03 -2.12 -6.18
CA ALA A 59 8.47 -2.97 -7.28
C ALA A 59 7.77 -2.62 -8.60
N ASP A 60 6.48 -2.30 -8.56
CA ASP A 60 5.70 -1.91 -9.75
C ASP A 60 6.21 -0.58 -10.34
N ILE A 61 6.53 0.40 -9.48
CA ILE A 61 7.11 1.69 -9.91
C ILE A 61 8.50 1.48 -10.48
N LEU A 62 9.36 0.70 -9.82
CA LEU A 62 10.69 0.35 -10.34
C LEU A 62 10.57 -0.27 -11.74
N THR A 63 9.68 -1.24 -11.89
CA THR A 63 9.43 -1.90 -13.18
C THR A 63 8.96 -0.90 -14.23
N TYR A 64 8.04 0.01 -13.89
CA TYR A 64 7.62 1.04 -14.83
C TYR A 64 8.79 1.91 -15.27
N GLU A 65 9.58 2.41 -14.32
CA GLU A 65 10.67 3.34 -14.61
C GLU A 65 11.79 2.69 -15.42
N GLU A 66 12.12 1.42 -15.17
CA GLU A 66 13.06 0.64 -15.97
C GLU A 66 12.62 0.49 -17.43
N HIS A 67 11.31 0.35 -17.68
CA HIS A 67 10.77 0.06 -19.02
C HIS A 67 10.23 1.28 -19.78
N ARG A 68 9.93 2.38 -19.09
CA ARG A 68 9.20 3.54 -19.65
C ARG A 68 9.80 4.89 -19.25
N GLY A 69 10.84 4.92 -18.40
CA GLY A 69 11.39 6.14 -17.83
C GLY A 69 10.50 6.73 -16.74
N PRO A 70 10.71 8.00 -16.33
CA PRO A 70 10.09 8.57 -15.14
C PRO A 70 8.56 8.44 -15.13
N ILE A 71 8.00 7.98 -14.00
CA ILE A 71 6.56 7.76 -13.84
C ILE A 71 5.78 9.07 -13.62
N THR A 72 6.45 10.14 -13.18
CA THR A 72 5.82 11.44 -12.88
C THR A 72 5.06 11.99 -14.10
N GLY A 73 3.81 12.41 -13.88
CA GLY A 73 2.90 12.92 -14.90
C GLY A 73 2.33 11.86 -15.85
N LYS A 74 2.68 10.58 -15.69
CA LYS A 74 2.09 9.47 -16.45
C LYS A 74 0.72 9.10 -15.91
N ILE A 75 -0.05 8.35 -16.70
CA ILE A 75 -1.38 7.89 -16.31
C ILE A 75 -1.34 6.37 -16.18
N LEU A 76 -1.71 5.86 -15.02
CA LEU A 76 -1.89 4.44 -14.75
C LEU A 76 -3.39 4.15 -14.63
N ALA A 77 -3.82 3.00 -15.14
CA ALA A 77 -5.20 2.51 -14.98
C ALA A 77 -5.24 1.24 -14.15
N TRP A 78 -6.08 1.25 -13.11
CA TRP A 78 -6.50 0.09 -12.35
C TRP A 78 -7.86 -0.40 -12.81
N LEU A 79 -7.98 -1.71 -13.04
CA LEU A 79 -9.22 -2.38 -13.40
C LEU A 79 -9.47 -3.53 -12.43
N GLY A 80 -10.62 -3.53 -11.76
CA GLY A 80 -11.01 -4.59 -10.84
C GLY A 80 -11.33 -4.05 -9.46
N ASP A 81 -11.28 -4.93 -8.46
CA ASP A 81 -11.76 -4.61 -7.12
C ASP A 81 -10.73 -3.79 -6.31
N GLY A 82 -11.24 -3.05 -5.33
CA GLY A 82 -10.43 -2.43 -4.30
C GLY A 82 -9.81 -3.47 -3.38
N ASN A 83 -8.50 -3.38 -3.20
CA ASN A 83 -7.72 -4.26 -2.35
C ASN A 83 -6.50 -3.50 -1.81
N ASN A 84 -5.68 -4.20 -1.02
CA ASN A 84 -4.45 -3.65 -0.45
C ASN A 84 -3.46 -3.08 -1.47
N VAL A 85 -3.36 -3.68 -2.66
CA VAL A 85 -2.49 -3.19 -3.74
C VAL A 85 -3.03 -1.87 -4.28
N LEU A 86 -4.34 -1.78 -4.58
CA LEU A 86 -4.94 -0.53 -5.04
C LEU A 86 -4.78 0.60 -4.01
N HIS A 87 -4.96 0.31 -2.73
CA HIS A 87 -4.77 1.32 -1.68
C HIS A 87 -3.34 1.87 -1.68
N SER A 88 -2.33 1.00 -1.74
CA SER A 88 -0.93 1.46 -1.84
C SER A 88 -0.61 2.13 -3.18
N LEU A 89 -1.28 1.76 -4.28
CA LEU A 89 -1.12 2.43 -5.57
C LEU A 89 -1.71 3.86 -5.54
N ILE A 90 -2.81 4.06 -4.82
CA ILE A 90 -3.41 5.38 -4.57
C ILE A 90 -2.44 6.26 -3.76
N GLU A 91 -1.83 5.71 -2.71
CA GLU A 91 -0.80 6.42 -1.93
C GLU A 91 0.40 6.80 -2.81
N ALA A 92 0.86 5.87 -3.65
CA ALA A 92 1.95 6.12 -4.58
C ALA A 92 1.63 7.21 -5.60
N ALA A 93 0.39 7.33 -6.08
CA ALA A 93 0.01 8.39 -7.00
C ALA A 93 0.26 9.78 -6.39
N ALA A 94 -0.03 9.96 -5.10
CA ALA A 94 0.29 11.20 -4.37
C ALA A 94 1.80 11.42 -4.22
N LEU A 95 2.56 10.36 -3.92
CA LEU A 95 3.99 10.48 -3.59
C LEU A 95 4.88 10.64 -4.83
N PHE A 96 4.56 9.97 -5.93
CA PHE A 96 5.37 9.93 -7.15
C PHE A 96 4.83 10.82 -8.29
N GLY A 97 3.67 11.43 -8.08
CA GLY A 97 3.11 12.46 -8.97
C GLY A 97 2.60 11.93 -10.30
N PHE A 98 2.15 10.68 -10.37
CA PHE A 98 1.42 10.14 -11.53
C PHE A 98 -0.09 10.26 -11.32
N HIS A 99 -0.85 10.20 -12.40
CA HIS A 99 -2.31 10.18 -12.36
C HIS A 99 -2.81 8.74 -12.31
N LEU A 100 -3.84 8.49 -11.53
CA LEU A 100 -4.42 7.15 -11.40
C LEU A 100 -5.89 7.16 -11.79
N HIS A 101 -6.23 6.35 -12.79
CA HIS A 101 -7.59 6.04 -13.18
C HIS A 101 -7.99 4.70 -12.57
N VAL A 102 -9.10 4.63 -11.86
CA VAL A 102 -9.58 3.43 -11.19
C VAL A 102 -10.96 3.09 -11.71
N ALA A 103 -11.11 1.91 -12.30
CA ALA A 103 -12.41 1.34 -12.62
C ALA A 103 -12.70 0.13 -11.72
N THR A 104 -13.67 0.29 -10.82
CA THR A 104 -14.10 -0.76 -9.88
C THR A 104 -15.59 -1.09 -10.07
N PRO A 105 -16.01 -2.36 -9.92
CA PRO A 105 -17.42 -2.68 -9.75
C PRO A 105 -18.04 -1.89 -8.59
N LYS A 106 -19.35 -1.63 -8.67
CA LYS A 106 -20.08 -0.98 -7.57
C LYS A 106 -20.03 -1.87 -6.33
N GLY A 107 -19.67 -1.30 -5.19
CA GLY A 107 -19.51 -2.01 -3.92
C GLY A 107 -18.12 -2.64 -3.71
N SER A 108 -17.20 -2.45 -4.66
CA SER A 108 -15.82 -2.93 -4.62
C SER A 108 -14.84 -1.77 -4.75
N GLU A 109 -15.22 -0.56 -4.34
CA GLU A 109 -14.39 0.63 -4.37
C GLU A 109 -13.23 0.55 -3.33
N PRO A 110 -12.11 1.26 -3.57
CA PRO A 110 -11.09 1.44 -2.53
C PRO A 110 -11.66 2.13 -1.30
N GLN A 111 -11.10 1.84 -0.13
CA GLN A 111 -11.54 2.48 1.11
C GLN A 111 -11.32 4.00 1.05
N GLU A 112 -12.31 4.77 1.51
CA GLU A 112 -12.34 6.23 1.44
C GLU A 112 -11.13 6.90 2.13
N GLN A 113 -10.58 6.29 3.18
CA GLN A 113 -9.42 6.84 3.89
C GLN A 113 -8.19 7.05 2.98
N PHE A 114 -7.92 6.11 2.06
CA PHE A 114 -6.79 6.22 1.13
C PHE A 114 -7.05 7.26 0.05
N LEU A 115 -8.30 7.33 -0.45
CA LEU A 115 -8.73 8.35 -1.39
C LEU A 115 -8.60 9.75 -0.81
N HIS A 116 -9.05 9.94 0.43
CA HIS A 116 -8.96 11.21 1.13
C HIS A 116 -7.50 11.61 1.34
N TRP A 117 -6.69 10.72 1.92
CA TRP A 117 -5.28 10.95 2.19
C TRP A 117 -4.49 11.37 0.94
N ALA A 118 -4.75 10.71 -0.19
CA ALA A 118 -4.08 11.00 -1.45
C ALA A 118 -4.56 12.32 -2.08
N ARG A 119 -5.86 12.63 -2.02
CA ARG A 119 -6.41 13.90 -2.52
C ARG A 119 -5.89 15.10 -1.74
N GLU A 120 -5.77 14.99 -0.41
CA GLU A 120 -5.18 16.03 0.44
C GLU A 120 -3.72 16.34 0.07
N ARG A 121 -3.03 15.38 -0.55
CA ARG A 121 -1.65 15.51 -1.03
C ARG A 121 -1.55 15.85 -2.52
N GLY A 122 -2.67 16.15 -3.17
CA GLY A 122 -2.70 16.57 -4.56
C GLY A 122 -2.67 15.44 -5.59
N ALA A 123 -2.99 14.20 -5.22
CA ALA A 123 -3.10 13.10 -6.19
C ALA A 123 -4.22 13.35 -7.20
N TYR A 124 -3.92 13.10 -8.47
CA TYR A 124 -4.89 13.13 -9.56
C TYR A 124 -5.56 11.77 -9.70
N LEU A 125 -6.72 11.60 -9.07
CA LEU A 125 -7.48 10.35 -9.06
C LEU A 125 -8.79 10.48 -9.85
N THR A 126 -9.05 9.57 -10.78
CA THR A 126 -10.35 9.44 -11.47
C THR A 126 -10.97 8.09 -11.13
N LEU A 127 -12.14 8.11 -10.50
CA LEU A 127 -12.90 6.89 -10.16
C LEU A 127 -14.05 6.68 -11.15
N THR A 128 -14.28 5.44 -11.57
CA THR A 128 -15.41 5.06 -12.43
C THR A 128 -15.88 3.64 -12.18
N HIS A 129 -17.11 3.32 -12.57
CA HIS A 129 -17.62 1.93 -12.58
C HIS A 129 -17.64 1.31 -13.98
N LYS A 130 -17.06 1.99 -14.98
CA LYS A 130 -17.02 1.53 -16.37
C LYS A 130 -15.57 1.39 -16.83
N SER A 131 -15.18 0.16 -17.17
CA SER A 131 -13.81 -0.15 -17.61
C SER A 131 -13.36 0.70 -18.82
N SER A 132 -14.24 0.90 -19.80
CA SER A 132 -13.93 1.64 -21.05
C SER A 132 -13.48 3.08 -20.85
N LYS A 133 -13.85 3.72 -19.74
CA LYS A 133 -13.50 5.13 -19.48
C LYS A 133 -12.09 5.28 -18.90
N SER A 134 -11.61 4.29 -18.14
CA SER A 134 -10.31 4.34 -17.47
C SER A 134 -9.11 4.22 -18.42
N SER A 135 -9.22 3.39 -19.46
CA SER A 135 -8.13 3.07 -20.40
C SER A 135 -7.99 4.04 -21.57
N SER A 136 -9.03 4.82 -21.88
CA SER A 136 -9.09 5.68 -23.08
C SER A 136 -8.06 6.83 -23.15
N ARG A 137 -7.26 7.04 -22.10
CA ARG A 137 -6.24 8.11 -22.01
C ARG A 137 -4.91 7.65 -21.39
N CYS A 138 -4.70 6.34 -21.22
CA CYS A 138 -3.43 5.79 -20.70
C CYS A 138 -2.46 5.48 -21.83
#